data_AF-A0A1V9YBS8-F1
#
_entry.id   AF-A0A1V9YBS8-F1
#
_cell.length_a   1.000
_cell.length_b   1.000
_cell.length_c   1.000
_cell.angle_alpha   90.00
_cell.angle_beta   90.00
_cell.angle_gamma   90.00
#
_symmetry.space_group_name_H-M   'P 1'
#
loop_
_entity.id
_entity.type
_entity.pdbx_description
1 polymer ?
#
loop_
_entity_poly.entity_id
_entity_poly.type
_entity_poly.pdbx_seq_one_letter_code
_entity_poly.pdbx_strand_id
1 'polypeptide(L)'
;MDAALASDAAGGLLVVVLDTNPVHWVRQRDFGLKHAIESMLLYVNAYLLLHRNNRLVILAAHAGKSVFLFPDPDGTNRNGTAEQFSKVKEQVWRKLQELAQTPITEDNANTSMSAGLSLALCFINRAMNEQRDLRPRILSIQASPDFAAQYISIMNCIFSAQKKRVPIDACVLSEDSS
;
A
#
# COMPACT_ATOMS: atom_id res chain seq x y z
N MET A 1 -23.94 1.57 -27.88
CA MET A 1 -24.53 1.88 -26.57
C MET A 1 -23.97 0.99 -25.46
N ASP A 2 -23.42 -0.19 -25.76
CA ASP A 2 -22.89 -1.14 -24.75
C ASP A 2 -21.52 -0.80 -24.12
N ALA A 3 -20.66 -0.03 -24.78
CA ALA A 3 -19.33 0.28 -24.24
C ALA A 3 -19.36 1.22 -23.02
N ALA A 4 -20.39 2.06 -22.88
CA ALA A 4 -20.55 2.97 -21.76
C ALA A 4 -20.99 2.23 -20.47
N LEU A 5 -21.88 1.24 -20.60
CA LEU A 5 -22.30 0.36 -19.50
C LEU A 5 -21.17 -0.57 -19.02
N ALA A 6 -20.27 -0.99 -19.91
CA ALA A 6 -19.08 -1.76 -19.52
C ALA A 6 -18.06 -0.93 -18.71
N SER A 7 -17.95 0.37 -19.01
CA SER A 7 -17.03 1.27 -18.31
C SER A 7 -17.45 1.60 -16.87
N ASP A 8 -18.75 1.57 -16.60
CA ASP A 8 -19.33 1.75 -15.26
C ASP A 8 -19.31 0.46 -14.42
N ALA A 9 -18.95 -0.67 -15.03
CA ALA A 9 -18.74 -1.94 -14.32
C ALA A 9 -17.28 -2.11 -13.85
N ALA A 10 -16.32 -1.39 -14.45
CA ALA A 10 -14.90 -1.55 -14.18
C ALA A 10 -14.48 -0.74 -12.94
N GLY A 11 -14.52 -1.37 -11.76
CA GLY A 11 -13.96 -0.78 -10.54
C GLY A 11 -12.45 -0.58 -10.60
N GLY A 12 -11.93 0.28 -9.74
CA GLY A 12 -10.49 0.53 -9.61
C GLY A 12 -9.79 -0.48 -8.69
N LEU A 13 -8.46 -0.53 -8.78
CA LEU A 13 -7.61 -1.20 -7.79
C LEU A 13 -6.70 -0.15 -7.13
N LEU A 14 -6.89 0.06 -5.83
CA LEU A 14 -5.98 0.88 -5.02
C LEU A 14 -5.03 -0.04 -4.27
N VAL A 15 -3.72 0.17 -4.48
CA VAL A 15 -2.67 -0.47 -3.69
C VAL A 15 -2.00 0.58 -2.84
N VAL A 16 -2.14 0.47 -1.52
CA VAL A 16 -1.47 1.34 -0.56
C VAL A 16 -0.19 0.66 -0.08
N VAL A 17 0.94 1.35 -0.16
CA VAL A 17 2.21 0.92 0.44
C VAL A 17 2.53 1.86 1.59
N LEU A 18 2.31 1.39 2.81
CA LEU A 18 2.51 2.16 4.03
C LEU A 18 3.89 1.85 4.62
N ASP A 19 4.70 2.88 4.82
CA ASP A 19 5.90 2.79 5.65
C ASP A 19 5.52 2.58 7.12
N THR A 20 6.03 1.50 7.72
CA THR A 20 5.77 1.12 9.11
C THR A 20 7.05 0.99 9.91
N ASN A 21 8.16 1.60 9.48
CA ASN A 21 9.41 1.53 10.22
C ASN A 21 9.34 2.34 11.52
N PRO A 22 9.34 1.69 12.70
CA PRO A 22 9.08 2.38 13.96
C PRO A 22 10.21 3.35 14.33
N VAL A 23 11.43 3.15 13.82
CA VAL A 23 12.57 4.05 14.09
C VAL A 23 12.29 5.48 13.61
N HIS A 24 11.59 5.62 12.49
CA HIS A 24 11.28 6.92 11.91
C HIS A 24 9.99 7.52 12.50
N TRP A 25 8.99 6.68 12.76
CA TRP A 25 7.73 7.13 13.35
C TRP A 25 7.84 7.62 14.80
N VAL A 26 8.81 7.13 15.58
CA VAL A 26 9.09 7.65 16.94
C VAL A 26 9.65 9.07 16.90
N ARG A 27 10.27 9.47 15.79
CA ARG A 27 10.89 10.81 15.65
C ARG A 27 9.88 11.88 15.23
N GLN A 28 8.73 11.50 14.68
CA GLN A 28 7.67 12.45 14.33
C GLN A 28 6.87 12.85 15.59
N ARG A 29 6.96 14.13 15.97
CA ARG A 29 6.31 14.65 17.20
C ARG A 29 4.86 15.07 16.98
N ASP A 30 4.55 15.64 15.82
CA ASP A 30 3.24 16.25 15.56
C ASP A 30 2.27 15.30 14.85
N PHE A 31 2.78 14.32 14.09
CA PHE A 31 1.97 13.35 13.36
C PHE A 31 2.48 11.92 13.62
N GLY A 32 1.74 11.16 14.43
CA GLY A 32 2.13 9.79 14.78
C GLY A 32 1.63 8.74 13.78
N LEU A 33 2.31 7.57 13.74
CA LEU A 33 1.93 6.42 12.91
C LEU A 33 0.46 6.04 13.07
N LYS A 34 -0.07 6.08 14.30
CA LYS A 34 -1.49 5.79 14.56
C LYS A 34 -2.42 6.73 13.78
N HIS A 35 -2.16 8.03 13.80
CA HIS A 35 -2.96 9.03 13.06
C HIS A 35 -2.82 8.84 11.55
N ALA A 36 -1.63 8.47 11.07
CA ALA A 36 -1.39 8.12 9.67
C ALA A 36 -2.25 6.93 9.22
N ILE A 37 -2.25 5.85 9.99
CA ILE A 37 -3.05 4.65 9.72
C ILE A 37 -4.55 4.98 9.75
N GLU A 38 -5.02 5.72 10.75
CA GLU A 38 -6.43 6.09 10.87
C GLU A 38 -6.89 6.96 9.69
N SER A 39 -6.07 7.94 9.29
CA SER A 39 -6.34 8.81 8.13
C SER A 39 -6.33 8.02 6.82
N MET A 40 -5.35 7.12 6.65
CA MET A 40 -5.29 6.21 5.50
C MET A 40 -6.52 5.30 5.44
N LEU A 41 -6.95 4.72 6.56
CA LEU A 41 -8.14 3.87 6.62
C LEU A 41 -9.41 4.66 6.29
N LEU A 42 -9.55 5.90 6.77
CA LEU A 42 -10.67 6.78 6.39
C LEU A 42 -10.69 7.05 4.88
N TYR A 43 -9.53 7.38 4.31
CA TYR A 43 -9.38 7.57 2.87
C TYR A 43 -9.76 6.31 2.08
N VAL A 44 -9.25 5.15 2.50
CA VAL A 44 -9.54 3.86 1.87
C VAL A 44 -11.03 3.54 1.94
N ASN A 45 -11.68 3.78 3.08
CA ASN A 45 -13.12 3.57 3.21
C ASN A 45 -13.92 4.46 2.24
N ALA A 46 -13.56 5.74 2.15
CA ALA A 46 -14.16 6.66 1.19
C ALA A 46 -13.95 6.17 -0.25
N TYR A 47 -12.74 5.72 -0.59
CA TYR A 47 -12.45 5.13 -1.90
C TYR A 47 -13.34 3.91 -2.20
N LEU A 48 -13.52 2.99 -1.26
CA LEU A 48 -14.39 1.82 -1.43
C LEU A 48 -15.87 2.20 -1.60
N LEU A 49 -16.31 3.31 -1.00
CA LEU A 49 -17.68 3.81 -1.13
C LEU A 49 -17.96 4.46 -2.49
N LEU A 50 -16.92 4.99 -3.18
CA LEU A 50 -17.10 5.62 -4.49
C LEU A 50 -17.59 4.65 -5.56
N HIS A 51 -17.22 3.36 -5.48
CA HIS A 51 -17.64 2.38 -6.45
C HIS A 51 -17.61 0.96 -5.88
N ARG A 52 -18.71 0.19 -6.06
CA ARG A 52 -18.88 -1.14 -5.44
C ARG A 52 -17.85 -2.17 -5.88
N ASN A 53 -17.31 -2.02 -7.08
CA ASN A 53 -16.27 -2.91 -7.62
C ASN A 53 -14.85 -2.44 -7.31
N ASN A 54 -14.67 -1.40 -6.50
CA ASN A 54 -13.34 -0.98 -6.07
C ASN A 54 -12.71 -2.06 -5.20
N ARG A 55 -11.44 -2.36 -5.51
CA ARG A 55 -10.62 -3.34 -4.82
C ARG A 55 -9.49 -2.64 -4.10
N LEU A 56 -9.06 -3.24 -3.00
CA LEU A 56 -8.05 -2.71 -2.11
C LEU A 56 -6.94 -3.73 -1.85
N VAL A 57 -5.71 -3.24 -1.84
CA VAL A 57 -4.55 -3.91 -1.27
C VAL A 57 -3.84 -2.92 -0.35
N ILE A 58 -3.42 -3.36 0.83
CA ILE A 58 -2.62 -2.60 1.77
C ILE A 58 -1.37 -3.43 2.09
N LEU A 59 -0.21 -2.85 1.80
CA LEU A 59 1.11 -3.40 2.08
C LEU A 59 1.78 -2.57 3.18
N ALA A 60 2.48 -3.23 4.09
CA ALA A 60 3.40 -2.58 5.01
C ALA A 60 4.82 -2.74 4.48
N ALA A 61 5.53 -1.63 4.31
CA ALA A 61 6.98 -1.60 4.17
C ALA A 61 7.59 -1.36 5.56
N HIS A 62 8.10 -2.43 6.16
CA HIS A 62 8.68 -2.41 7.50
C HIS A 62 10.21 -2.45 7.43
N ALA A 63 10.86 -2.35 8.59
CA ALA A 63 12.29 -2.61 8.76
C ALA A 63 12.64 -4.01 8.23
N GLY A 64 13.42 -4.07 7.14
CA GLY A 64 13.94 -5.29 6.53
C GLY A 64 12.94 -6.16 5.75
N LYS A 65 11.64 -5.94 5.85
CA LYS A 65 10.62 -6.75 5.15
C LYS A 65 9.41 -5.93 4.71
N SER A 66 8.76 -6.39 3.65
CA SER A 66 7.46 -5.89 3.22
C SER A 66 6.43 -6.99 3.24
N VAL A 67 5.22 -6.73 3.76
CA VAL A 67 4.17 -7.74 3.95
C VAL A 67 2.80 -7.23 3.57
N PHE A 68 1.88 -8.16 3.26
CA PHE A 68 0.47 -7.85 3.04
C PHE A 68 -0.25 -7.64 4.37
N LEU A 69 -0.74 -6.41 4.59
CA LEU A 69 -1.72 -6.13 5.64
C LEU A 69 -3.12 -6.55 5.19
N PHE A 70 -3.46 -6.28 3.92
CA PHE A 70 -4.70 -6.71 3.28
C PHE A 70 -4.50 -6.87 1.75
N PRO A 71 -5.18 -7.81 1.07
CA PRO A 71 -5.84 -8.97 1.64
C PRO A 71 -4.82 -9.91 2.30
N ASP A 72 -5.29 -10.78 3.20
CA ASP A 72 -4.41 -11.82 3.74
C ASP A 72 -4.15 -12.85 2.63
N PRO A 73 -2.89 -13.20 2.27
CA PRO A 73 -2.63 -14.18 1.23
C PRO A 73 -3.34 -15.52 1.46
N ASP A 74 -3.42 -15.91 2.74
CA ASP A 74 -4.05 -17.15 3.22
C ASP A 74 -5.53 -16.95 3.62
N GLY A 75 -6.04 -15.72 3.54
CA GLY A 75 -7.40 -15.39 3.93
C GLY A 75 -8.43 -15.57 2.82
N THR A 76 -9.69 -15.72 3.24
CA THR A 76 -10.85 -15.85 2.34
C THR A 76 -11.34 -14.52 1.79
N ASN A 77 -11.10 -13.40 2.50
CA ASN A 77 -11.49 -12.07 2.03
C ASN A 77 -10.39 -11.43 1.17
N ARG A 78 -10.66 -11.31 -0.14
CA ARG A 78 -9.70 -10.83 -1.14
C ARG A 78 -10.04 -9.49 -1.78
N ASN A 79 -11.28 -9.01 -1.62
CA ASN A 79 -11.77 -7.84 -2.36
C ASN A 79 -11.91 -6.59 -1.47
N GLY A 80 -12.22 -6.76 -0.19
CA GLY A 80 -12.29 -5.66 0.77
C GLY A 80 -13.41 -4.67 0.43
N THR A 81 -14.66 -5.16 0.37
CA THR A 81 -15.82 -4.29 0.08
C THR A 81 -16.09 -3.32 1.24
N ALA A 82 -16.77 -2.20 0.95
CA ALA A 82 -17.12 -1.19 1.96
C ALA A 82 -17.92 -1.76 3.14
N GLU A 83 -18.84 -2.69 2.88
CA GLU A 83 -19.63 -3.38 3.94
C GLU A 83 -18.75 -4.19 4.91
N GLN A 84 -17.60 -4.66 4.44
CA GLN A 84 -16.67 -5.48 5.21
C GLN A 84 -15.51 -4.64 5.78
N PHE A 85 -15.55 -3.31 5.66
CA PHE A 85 -14.45 -2.44 6.02
C PHE A 85 -14.03 -2.57 7.50
N SER A 86 -14.97 -2.81 8.41
CA SER A 86 -14.65 -3.07 9.83
C SER A 86 -13.72 -4.27 10.01
N LYS A 87 -13.90 -5.35 9.21
CA LYS A 87 -13.02 -6.53 9.21
C LYS A 87 -11.65 -6.21 8.62
N VAL A 88 -11.61 -5.39 7.56
CA VAL A 88 -10.35 -4.91 6.96
C VAL A 88 -9.56 -4.12 8.01
N LYS A 89 -10.21 -3.19 8.73
CA LYS A 89 -9.59 -2.40 9.80
C LYS A 89 -9.02 -3.27 10.91
N GLU A 90 -9.79 -4.24 11.40
CA GLU A 90 -9.35 -5.18 12.44
C GLU A 90 -8.13 -6.01 11.99
N GLN A 91 -8.18 -6.56 10.77
CA GLN A 91 -7.06 -7.32 10.20
C GLN A 91 -5.79 -6.48 10.05
N VAL A 92 -5.92 -5.27 9.51
CA VAL A 92 -4.81 -4.33 9.33
C VAL A 92 -4.17 -4.02 10.67
N TRP A 93 -4.98 -3.73 11.70
CA TRP A 93 -4.45 -3.45 13.05
C TRP A 93 -3.75 -4.66 13.66
N ARG A 94 -4.35 -5.85 13.56
CA ARG A 94 -3.73 -7.08 14.06
C ARG A 94 -2.36 -7.32 13.44
N LYS A 95 -2.24 -7.25 12.11
CA LYS A 95 -0.96 -7.45 11.41
C LYS A 95 0.06 -6.36 11.72
N LEU A 96 -0.38 -5.12 11.92
CA LEU A 96 0.53 -4.04 12.35
C LEU A 96 1.06 -4.28 13.77
N GLN A 97 0.24 -4.80 14.68
CA GLN A 97 0.69 -5.18 16.03
C GLN A 97 1.69 -6.35 16.00
N GLU A 98 1.47 -7.33 15.14
CA GLU A 98 2.44 -8.43 14.89
C GLU A 98 3.76 -7.90 14.32
N LEU A 99 3.70 -6.96 13.37
CA LEU A 99 4.90 -6.31 12.81
C LEU A 99 5.68 -5.52 13.87
N ALA A 100 4.99 -4.80 14.75
CA ALA A 100 5.62 -4.01 15.80
C ALA A 100 6.43 -4.86 16.81
N GLN A 101 6.16 -6.16 16.90
CA GLN A 101 6.92 -7.10 17.74
C GLN A 101 8.17 -7.65 17.05
N THR A 102 8.37 -7.36 15.76
CA THR A 102 9.54 -7.85 15.02
C THR A 102 10.79 -7.13 15.55
N PRO A 103 11.85 -7.86 15.98
CA PRO A 103 13.07 -7.23 16.46
C PRO A 103 13.78 -6.51 15.30
N ILE A 104 14.18 -5.27 15.56
CA ILE A 104 14.95 -4.46 14.64
C ILE A 104 16.42 -4.58 15.04
N THR A 105 17.23 -5.10 14.12
CA THR A 105 18.68 -5.21 14.21
C THR A 105 19.32 -4.21 13.24
N GLU A 106 20.62 -3.98 13.37
CA GLU A 106 21.34 -3.08 12.45
C GLU A 106 21.22 -3.52 10.98
N ASP A 107 21.18 -4.83 10.73
CA ASP A 107 21.06 -5.40 9.38
C ASP A 107 19.70 -5.15 8.72
N ASN A 108 18.65 -4.89 9.51
CA ASN A 108 17.28 -4.77 9.02
C ASN A 108 16.65 -3.39 9.30
N ALA A 109 17.43 -2.43 9.81
CA ALA A 109 16.94 -1.13 10.26
C ALA A 109 16.31 -0.27 9.15
N ASN A 110 16.65 -0.53 7.90
CA ASN A 110 16.17 0.25 6.76
C ASN A 110 14.78 -0.23 6.29
N THR A 111 13.93 0.73 5.95
CA THR A 111 12.58 0.46 5.42
C THR A 111 12.67 -0.21 4.06
N SER A 112 11.98 -1.35 3.86
CA SER A 112 12.01 -2.09 2.60
C SER A 112 10.97 -1.60 1.56
N MET A 113 11.00 -0.31 1.21
CA MET A 113 10.05 0.30 0.25
C MET A 113 10.09 -0.34 -1.14
N SER A 114 11.29 -0.62 -1.65
CA SER A 114 11.47 -1.27 -2.95
C SER A 114 10.82 -2.66 -3.03
N ALA A 115 10.86 -3.41 -1.92
CA ALA A 115 10.19 -4.70 -1.81
C ALA A 115 8.65 -4.53 -1.82
N GLY A 116 8.13 -3.51 -1.12
CA GLY A 116 6.71 -3.18 -1.11
C GLY A 116 6.18 -2.83 -2.50
N LEU A 117 6.89 -1.99 -3.24
CA LEU A 117 6.55 -1.64 -4.62
C LEU A 117 6.63 -2.86 -5.56
N SER A 118 7.61 -3.72 -5.37
CA SER A 118 7.73 -4.97 -6.15
C SER A 118 6.52 -5.89 -5.91
N LEU A 119 6.12 -6.08 -4.65
CA LEU A 119 4.92 -6.86 -4.30
C LEU A 119 3.64 -6.24 -4.90
N ALA A 120 3.51 -4.92 -4.82
CA ALA A 120 2.39 -4.18 -5.42
C ALA A 120 2.30 -4.46 -6.93
N LEU A 121 3.41 -4.31 -7.65
CA LEU A 121 3.46 -4.50 -9.10
C LEU A 121 3.21 -5.95 -9.50
N CYS A 122 3.72 -6.93 -8.75
CA CYS A 122 3.43 -8.35 -8.96
C CYS A 122 1.93 -8.64 -8.78
N PHE A 123 1.31 -8.11 -7.73
CA PHE A 123 -0.12 -8.26 -7.51
C PHE A 123 -0.94 -7.61 -8.61
N ILE A 124 -0.62 -6.36 -8.97
CA ILE A 124 -1.31 -5.62 -10.05
C ILE A 124 -1.17 -6.36 -11.38
N ASN A 125 0.01 -6.88 -11.71
CA ASN A 125 0.22 -7.65 -12.92
C ASN A 125 -0.70 -8.87 -12.98
N ARG A 126 -0.85 -9.61 -11.89
CA ARG A 126 -1.78 -10.73 -11.81
C ARG A 126 -3.23 -10.26 -11.96
N ALA A 127 -3.62 -9.20 -11.24
CA ALA A 127 -4.98 -8.68 -11.28
C ALA A 127 -5.38 -8.12 -12.66
N MET A 128 -4.46 -7.49 -13.39
CA MET A 128 -4.70 -7.01 -14.76
C MET A 128 -4.83 -8.16 -15.76
N ASN A 129 -4.17 -9.29 -15.52
CA ASN A 129 -4.34 -10.49 -16.35
C ASN A 129 -5.69 -11.17 -16.09
N GLU A 130 -6.22 -11.11 -14.86
CA GLU A 130 -7.56 -11.60 -14.51
C GLU A 130 -8.66 -10.66 -15.04
N GLN A 131 -8.45 -9.34 -14.95
CA GLN A 131 -9.42 -8.32 -15.34
C GLN A 131 -8.75 -7.24 -16.21
N ARG A 132 -8.98 -7.29 -17.52
CA ARG A 132 -8.29 -6.44 -18.50
C ARG A 132 -8.60 -4.95 -18.37
N ASP A 133 -9.80 -4.60 -17.91
CA ASP A 133 -10.25 -3.20 -17.78
C ASP A 133 -9.96 -2.61 -16.39
N LEU A 134 -9.16 -3.29 -15.58
CA LEU A 134 -8.80 -2.83 -14.24
C LEU A 134 -7.95 -1.56 -14.33
N ARG A 135 -8.29 -0.56 -13.50
CA ARG A 135 -7.53 0.69 -13.36
C ARG A 135 -6.74 0.68 -12.05
N PRO A 136 -5.50 0.16 -12.03
CA PRO A 136 -4.68 0.14 -10.83
C PRO A 136 -4.04 1.51 -10.56
N ARG A 137 -3.88 1.85 -9.28
CA ARG A 137 -3.12 3.00 -8.79
C ARG A 137 -2.39 2.62 -7.51
N ILE A 138 -1.13 3.02 -7.40
CA ILE A 138 -0.33 2.81 -6.19
C ILE A 138 -0.27 4.12 -5.42
N LEU A 139 -0.54 4.09 -4.12
CA LEU A 139 -0.31 5.19 -3.19
C LEU A 139 0.78 4.76 -2.20
N SER A 140 1.96 5.37 -2.25
CA SER A 140 3.00 5.19 -1.23
C SER A 140 2.89 6.27 -0.16
N ILE A 141 2.92 5.86 1.11
CA ILE A 141 2.97 6.75 2.27
C ILE A 141 4.31 6.51 2.94
N GLN A 142 5.18 7.51 2.92
CA GLN A 142 6.58 7.41 3.33
C GLN A 142 6.86 8.35 4.50
N ALA A 143 7.50 7.85 5.56
CA ALA A 143 7.96 8.65 6.68
C ALA A 143 9.48 8.52 6.90
N SER A 144 10.09 7.44 6.39
CA SER A 144 11.52 7.20 6.36
C SER A 144 12.19 7.90 5.18
N PRO A 145 13.47 8.31 5.34
CA PRO A 145 14.25 8.88 4.26
C PRO A 145 14.62 7.82 3.22
N ASP A 146 14.93 8.26 2.00
CA ASP A 146 15.36 7.38 0.93
C ASP A 146 16.78 6.84 1.18
N PHE A 147 16.93 5.52 1.01
CA PHE A 147 18.22 4.84 1.15
C PHE A 147 18.86 4.62 -0.21
N ALA A 148 20.09 5.10 -0.40
CA ALA A 148 20.82 4.98 -1.67
C ALA A 148 20.94 3.52 -2.18
N ALA A 149 21.09 2.55 -1.26
CA ALA A 149 21.15 1.13 -1.60
C ALA A 149 19.87 0.60 -2.29
N GLN A 150 18.72 1.25 -2.10
CA GLN A 150 17.46 0.87 -2.72
C GLN A 150 17.16 1.59 -4.03
N TYR A 151 17.98 2.58 -4.42
CA TYR A 151 17.74 3.41 -5.61
C TYR A 151 17.50 2.58 -6.87
N ILE A 152 18.39 1.62 -7.16
CA ILE A 152 18.28 0.77 -8.36
C ILE A 152 16.97 -0.03 -8.34
N SER A 153 16.62 -0.61 -7.19
CA SER A 153 15.40 -1.41 -7.04
C SER A 153 14.13 -0.57 -7.16
N ILE A 154 14.12 0.65 -6.61
CA ILE A 154 13.00 1.60 -6.75
C ILE A 154 12.87 2.02 -8.22
N MET A 155 13.97 2.36 -8.89
CA MET A 155 13.96 2.73 -10.31
C MET A 155 13.42 1.59 -11.19
N ASN A 156 13.80 0.34 -10.93
CA ASN A 156 13.24 -0.83 -11.62
C ASN A 156 11.72 -0.97 -11.41
N CYS A 157 11.22 -0.64 -10.22
CA CYS A 157 9.79 -0.60 -9.94
C CYS A 157 9.10 0.51 -10.73
N ILE A 158 9.67 1.71 -10.77
CA ILE A 158 9.13 2.87 -11.50
C ILE A 158 9.05 2.57 -13.00
N PHE A 159 10.11 2.04 -13.61
CA PHE A 159 10.10 1.66 -15.03
C PHE A 159 9.06 0.57 -15.33
N SER A 160 8.92 -0.40 -14.42
CA SER A 160 7.92 -1.46 -14.55
C SER A 160 6.49 -0.91 -14.44
N ALA A 161 6.25 0.03 -13.52
CA ALA A 161 4.98 0.72 -13.37
C ALA A 161 4.64 1.56 -14.60
N GLN A 162 5.62 2.31 -15.13
CA GLN A 162 5.47 3.12 -16.34
C GLN A 162 5.11 2.24 -17.55
N LYS A 163 5.81 1.12 -17.74
CA LYS A 163 5.50 0.15 -18.82
C LYS A 163 4.08 -0.40 -18.73
N LYS A 164 3.56 -0.57 -17.51
CA LYS A 164 2.20 -1.04 -17.23
C LYS A 164 1.16 0.07 -17.13
N ARG A 165 1.56 1.34 -17.30
CA ARG A 165 0.71 2.53 -17.16
C ARG A 165 0.01 2.61 -15.79
N VAL A 166 0.73 2.20 -14.73
CA VAL A 166 0.25 2.28 -13.35
C VAL A 166 0.80 3.57 -12.73
N PRO A 167 -0.04 4.56 -12.38
CA PRO A 167 0.41 5.74 -11.64
C PRO A 167 0.84 5.35 -10.22
N ILE A 168 1.93 5.96 -9.77
CA ILE A 168 2.42 5.89 -8.39
C ILE A 168 2.31 7.30 -7.81
N ASP A 169 1.44 7.46 -6.84
CA ASP A 169 1.31 8.69 -6.05
C ASP A 169 2.11 8.52 -4.76
N ALA A 170 2.90 9.53 -4.39
CA ALA A 170 3.71 9.51 -3.17
C ALA A 170 3.25 10.59 -2.19
N CYS A 171 3.00 10.18 -0.96
CA CYS A 171 2.76 11.05 0.20
C CYS A 171 3.97 10.94 1.11
N VAL A 172 4.82 11.96 1.09
CA VAL A 172 6.03 12.03 1.92
C VAL A 172 5.70 12.85 3.17
N LEU A 173 5.85 12.22 4.33
CA LEU A 173 5.56 12.81 5.64
C LEU A 173 6.83 13.21 6.38
N SER A 174 8.02 12.90 5.85
CA SER A 174 9.28 13.37 6.44
C SER A 174 9.38 14.88 6.33
N GLU A 175 9.89 15.52 7.38
CA GLU A 175 10.34 16.90 7.28
C GLU A 175 11.52 16.95 6.32
N ASP A 176 11.29 17.50 5.12
CA ASP A 176 12.39 18.01 4.31
C ASP A 176 13.05 19.13 5.12
N SER A 177 14.14 18.78 5.81
CA SER A 177 15.01 19.74 6.47
C SER A 177 15.72 20.53 5.37
N SER A 178 15.01 21.55 4.87
CA SER A 178 15.58 22.66 4.12
C SER A 178 16.45 23.51 5.04
#